data_AF-A0A6B1AFR0-F1
#
_entry.id   AF-A0A6B1AFR0-F1
#
_cell.length_a   1.000
_cell.length_b   1.000
_cell.length_c   1.000
_cell.angle_alpha   90.00
_cell.angle_beta   90.00
_cell.angle_gamma   90.00
#
_symmetry.space_group_name_H-M   'P 1'
#
loop_
_entity.id
_entity.type
_entity.pdbx_description
1 polymer ?
#
loop_
_entity_poly.entity_id
_entity_poly.type
_entity_poly.pdbx_seq_one_letter_code
_entity_poly.pdbx_strand_id
1 'polypeptide(L)'
;MRTRIARTLEIFEAARKPLFTVLDGISREDLDWQPADGMRGIGKICRHMYRVDVWFLKQLGITPVIEKDAPGSAEEISARMRTIQEQIISEVNACESDADLEAERTSPDGERTLRMGATVLHIAQHYLYHLAQISYLRRLRDRDWPAPLDEWETATHIIEDRILE
;
A
#
# COMPACT_ATOMS: atom_id res chain seq x y z
N MET A 1 1.30 -21.76 15.88
CA MET A 1 1.81 -21.73 14.49
C MET A 1 1.68 -20.29 14.00
N ARG A 2 2.65 -19.74 13.24
CA ARG A 2 2.65 -18.35 12.73
C ARG A 2 2.44 -18.31 11.21
N THR A 3 1.62 -19.22 10.69
CA THR A 3 1.48 -19.43 9.25
C THR A 3 0.70 -18.30 8.61
N ARG A 4 -0.32 -17.77 9.28
CA ARG A 4 -1.09 -16.62 8.76
C ARG A 4 -0.28 -15.34 8.78
N ILE A 5 0.54 -15.12 9.81
CA ILE A 5 1.48 -13.99 9.86
C ILE A 5 2.43 -14.05 8.65
N ALA A 6 3.07 -15.19 8.41
CA ALA A 6 3.98 -15.36 7.28
C ALA A 6 3.29 -15.10 5.93
N ARG A 7 2.09 -15.67 5.71
CA ARG A 7 1.29 -15.45 4.49
C ARG A 7 0.89 -13.99 4.31
N THR A 8 0.48 -13.32 5.40
CA THR A 8 0.08 -11.89 5.37
C THR A 8 1.26 -11.02 4.95
N LEU A 9 2.43 -11.25 5.52
CA LEU A 9 3.65 -10.53 5.16
C LEU A 9 4.07 -10.81 3.71
N GLU A 10 4.03 -12.06 3.27
CA GLU A 10 4.38 -12.43 1.90
C GLU A 10 3.49 -11.72 0.86
N ILE A 11 2.17 -11.73 1.07
CA ILE A 11 1.20 -11.04 0.20
C ILE A 11 1.45 -9.53 0.22
N PHE A 12 1.63 -8.94 1.40
CA PHE A 12 1.85 -7.50 1.55
C PHE A 12 3.15 -7.05 0.87
N GLU A 13 4.23 -7.80 1.07
CA GLU A 13 5.53 -7.57 0.44
C GLU A 13 5.46 -7.65 -1.08
N ALA A 14 4.80 -8.69 -1.61
CA ALA A 14 4.61 -8.86 -3.04
C ALA A 14 3.82 -7.68 -3.64
N ALA A 15 2.74 -7.25 -2.98
CA ALA A 15 1.89 -6.17 -3.46
C ALA A 15 2.56 -4.78 -3.41
N ARG A 16 3.38 -4.50 -2.38
CA ARG A 16 3.99 -3.17 -2.22
C ARG A 16 5.22 -2.95 -3.11
N LYS A 17 5.98 -4.01 -3.41
CA LYS A 17 7.25 -3.93 -4.15
C LYS A 17 7.15 -3.16 -5.48
N PRO A 18 6.19 -3.46 -6.38
CA PRO A 18 6.05 -2.73 -7.64
C PRO A 18 5.62 -1.27 -7.49
N LEU A 19 5.12 -0.85 -6.32
CA LEU A 19 4.73 0.55 -6.13
C LEU A 19 5.90 1.51 -6.18
N PHE A 20 7.11 1.08 -5.85
CA PHE A 20 8.27 1.99 -5.86
C PHE A 20 8.74 2.31 -7.28
N THR A 21 8.58 1.36 -8.22
CA THR A 21 9.01 1.56 -9.60
C THR A 21 8.17 2.60 -10.33
N VAL A 22 6.94 2.87 -9.86
CA VAL A 22 6.04 3.85 -10.47
C VAL A 22 6.51 5.30 -10.32
N LEU A 23 7.48 5.54 -9.44
CA LEU A 23 8.08 6.86 -9.21
C LEU A 23 9.47 7.01 -9.86
N ASP A 24 10.06 5.92 -10.38
CA ASP A 24 11.42 5.92 -10.90
C ASP A 24 11.57 6.79 -12.15
N GLY A 25 12.28 7.91 -12.05
CA GLY A 25 12.51 8.81 -13.19
C GLY A 25 11.26 9.59 -13.63
N ILE A 26 10.20 9.64 -12.82
CA ILE A 26 9.04 10.50 -13.11
C ILE A 26 9.42 11.98 -12.98
N SER A 27 9.02 12.79 -13.95
CA SER A 27 9.25 14.23 -13.89
C SER A 27 8.34 14.87 -12.83
N ARG A 28 8.73 16.06 -12.32
CA ARG A 28 7.85 16.83 -11.43
C ARG A 28 6.54 17.24 -12.12
N GLU A 29 6.60 17.54 -13.41
CA GLU A 29 5.42 17.89 -14.20
C GLU A 29 4.41 16.73 -14.24
N ASP A 30 4.86 15.51 -14.52
CA ASP A 30 3.99 14.33 -14.58
C ASP A 30 3.44 13.93 -13.21
N LEU A 31 4.20 14.21 -12.15
CA LEU A 31 3.77 13.98 -10.77
C LEU A 31 2.58 14.89 -10.39
N ASP A 32 2.61 16.14 -10.85
CA ASP A 32 1.59 17.17 -10.58
C ASP A 32 0.45 17.16 -11.62
N TRP A 33 0.65 16.52 -12.78
CA TRP A 33 -0.33 16.39 -13.85
C TRP A 33 -1.60 15.63 -13.42
N GLN A 34 -2.74 16.00 -14.01
CA GLN A 34 -4.03 15.33 -13.81
C GLN A 34 -4.70 15.06 -15.18
N PRO A 35 -5.38 13.91 -15.36
CA PRO A 35 -5.99 13.56 -16.65
C PRO A 35 -7.24 14.39 -16.98
N ALA A 36 -7.97 14.84 -15.97
CA ALA A 36 -9.12 15.73 -16.09
C ALA A 36 -9.40 16.41 -14.74
N ASP A 37 -10.23 17.45 -14.77
CA ASP A 37 -10.69 18.15 -13.57
C ASP A 37 -11.35 17.19 -12.58
N GLY A 38 -10.94 17.28 -11.32
CA GLY A 38 -11.44 16.40 -10.24
C GLY A 38 -10.82 14.99 -10.21
N MET A 39 -10.06 14.56 -11.23
CA MET A 39 -9.41 13.25 -11.24
C MET A 39 -8.05 13.27 -10.55
N ARG A 40 -7.68 12.22 -9.80
CA ARG A 40 -6.35 12.12 -9.19
C ARG A 40 -5.31 11.72 -10.26
N GLY A 41 -4.21 12.48 -10.33
CA GLY A 41 -3.02 12.12 -11.10
C GLY A 41 -2.06 11.25 -10.29
N ILE A 42 -0.91 10.90 -10.89
CA ILE A 42 0.05 9.92 -10.35
C ILE A 42 0.51 10.31 -8.94
N GLY A 43 0.98 11.55 -8.73
CA GLY A 43 1.45 12.00 -7.43
C GLY A 43 0.36 12.01 -6.36
N LYS A 44 -0.88 12.37 -6.74
CA LYS A 44 -2.03 12.33 -5.80
C LYS A 44 -2.42 10.90 -5.43
N ILE A 45 -2.33 9.93 -6.34
CA ILE A 45 -2.58 8.52 -6.03
C ILE A 45 -1.48 7.98 -5.11
N CYS A 46 -0.21 8.27 -5.38
CA CYS A 46 0.89 7.82 -4.52
C CYS A 46 0.77 8.33 -3.08
N ARG A 47 0.42 9.61 -2.91
CA ARG A 47 0.15 10.16 -1.57
C ARG A 47 -1.11 9.60 -0.92
N HIS A 48 -2.11 9.27 -1.72
CA HIS A 48 -3.32 8.63 -1.22
C HIS A 48 -3.04 7.26 -0.60
N MET A 49 -2.11 6.47 -1.16
CA MET A 49 -1.74 5.16 -0.62
C MET A 49 -1.23 5.26 0.82
N TYR A 50 -0.15 6.01 1.09
CA TYR A 50 0.36 6.12 2.47
C TYR A 50 -0.64 6.80 3.42
N ARG A 51 -1.52 7.68 2.91
CA ARG A 51 -2.57 8.28 3.74
C ARG A 51 -3.62 7.25 4.17
N VAL A 52 -3.95 6.30 3.31
CA VAL A 52 -4.84 5.18 3.64
C VAL A 52 -4.17 4.24 4.64
N ASP A 53 -2.87 3.99 4.49
CA ASP A 53 -2.09 3.21 5.46
C ASP A 53 -2.12 3.85 6.85
N VAL A 54 -1.82 5.16 6.93
CA VAL A 54 -1.92 5.96 8.15
C VAL A 54 -3.33 5.88 8.75
N TRP A 55 -4.37 5.95 7.91
CA TRP A 55 -5.75 5.86 8.37
C TRP A 55 -6.06 4.49 8.99
N PHE A 56 -5.67 3.40 8.33
CA PHE A 56 -5.88 2.03 8.82
C PHE A 56 -5.11 1.75 10.11
N LEU A 57 -3.87 2.21 10.24
CA LEU A 57 -3.12 2.09 11.49
C LEU A 57 -3.89 2.76 12.65
N LYS A 58 -4.41 3.98 12.43
CA LYS A 58 -5.25 4.65 13.44
C LYS A 58 -6.51 3.85 13.77
N GLN A 59 -7.16 3.23 12.78
CA GLN A 59 -8.34 2.39 13.02
C GLN A 59 -8.01 1.11 13.79
N LEU A 60 -6.78 0.62 13.71
CA LEU A 60 -6.27 -0.52 14.49
C LEU A 60 -5.77 -0.10 15.88
N GLY A 61 -5.92 1.17 16.28
CA GLY A 61 -5.41 1.70 17.55
C GLY A 61 -3.91 1.96 17.57
N ILE A 62 -3.25 1.97 16.42
CA ILE A 62 -1.81 2.15 16.28
C ILE A 62 -1.50 3.62 15.95
N THR A 63 -0.51 4.19 16.64
CA THR A 63 0.00 5.53 16.34
C THR A 63 0.91 5.48 15.10
N PRO A 64 0.53 6.10 13.98
CA PRO A 64 1.35 6.08 12.78
C PRO A 64 2.56 7.00 12.92
N VAL A 65 3.71 6.57 12.40
CA VAL A 65 4.96 7.38 12.40
C VAL A 65 4.90 8.58 11.46
N ILE A 66 3.93 8.59 10.53
CA ILE A 66 3.62 9.73 9.66
C ILE A 66 2.22 10.23 9.99
N GLU A 67 2.11 11.49 10.39
CA GLU A 67 0.83 12.07 10.80
C GLU A 67 0.09 12.83 9.69
N LYS A 68 0.84 13.40 8.74
CA LYS A 68 0.31 14.35 7.75
C LYS A 68 0.79 14.03 6.34
N ASP A 69 -0.17 14.12 5.42
CA ASP A 69 0.09 14.21 3.99
C ASP A 69 0.86 15.50 3.67
N ALA A 70 1.83 15.41 2.77
CA ALA A 70 2.55 16.55 2.24
C ALA A 70 2.88 16.30 0.75
N PRO A 71 2.66 17.29 -0.14
CA PRO A 71 3.24 17.23 -1.47
C PRO A 71 4.77 17.23 -1.36
N GLY A 72 5.44 16.63 -2.36
CA GLY A 72 6.89 16.48 -2.35
C GLY A 72 7.42 15.96 -3.67
N SER A 73 8.73 15.78 -3.76
CA SER A 73 9.39 15.08 -4.87
C SER A 73 9.00 13.60 -4.91
N ALA A 74 9.36 12.92 -6.01
CA ALA A 74 9.17 11.49 -6.14
C ALA A 74 9.86 10.72 -5.00
N GLU A 75 11.07 11.14 -4.64
CA GLU A 75 11.88 10.57 -3.55
C GLU A 75 11.22 10.78 -2.19
N GLU A 76 10.70 11.98 -1.92
CA GLU A 76 10.01 12.27 -0.65
C GLU A 76 8.72 11.47 -0.50
N ILE A 77 7.95 11.32 -1.57
CA ILE A 77 6.74 10.49 -1.58
C ILE A 77 7.11 9.02 -1.39
N SER A 78 8.10 8.51 -2.13
CA SER A 78 8.57 7.13 -2.02
C SER A 78 9.10 6.83 -0.62
N ALA A 79 9.84 7.75 0.00
CA ALA A 79 10.35 7.59 1.35
C ALA A 79 9.21 7.47 2.36
N ARG A 80 8.19 8.35 2.27
CA ARG A 80 7.01 8.30 3.14
C ARG A 80 6.21 7.00 2.99
N MET A 81 6.00 6.55 1.76
CA MET A 81 5.37 5.25 1.49
C MET A 81 6.15 4.11 2.13
N ARG A 82 7.47 4.09 1.94
CA ARG A 82 8.34 3.08 2.53
C ARG A 82 8.27 3.07 4.05
N THR A 83 8.39 4.22 4.68
CA THR A 83 8.35 4.35 6.14
C THR A 83 7.05 3.83 6.74
N ILE A 84 5.88 4.16 6.16
CA ILE A 84 4.61 3.66 6.71
C ILE A 84 4.41 2.17 6.46
N GLN A 85 4.87 1.66 5.31
CA GLN A 85 4.79 0.23 4.98
C GLN A 85 5.72 -0.61 5.86
N GLU A 86 6.90 -0.09 6.19
CA GLU A 86 7.81 -0.71 7.16
C GLU A 86 7.20 -0.74 8.57
N GLN A 87 6.45 0.30 8.97
CA GLN A 87 5.68 0.25 10.19
C GLN A 87 4.64 -0.88 10.15
N ILE A 88 3.85 -1.00 9.07
CA ILE A 88 2.86 -2.09 8.93
C ILE A 88 3.53 -3.46 9.08
N ILE A 89 4.66 -3.68 8.43
CA ILE A 89 5.44 -4.93 8.54
C ILE A 89 5.88 -5.17 9.99
N SER A 90 6.34 -4.14 10.68
CA SER A 90 6.74 -4.24 12.09
C SER A 90 5.56 -4.63 12.98
N GLU A 91 4.38 -4.03 12.77
CA GLU A 91 3.17 -4.31 13.56
C GLU A 91 2.65 -5.74 13.34
N VAL A 92 2.71 -6.25 12.11
CA VAL A 92 2.38 -7.66 11.82
C VAL A 92 3.40 -8.61 12.45
N ASN A 93 4.69 -8.29 12.37
CA ASN A 93 5.74 -9.10 13.01
C ASN A 93 5.67 -9.09 14.54
N ALA A 94 5.14 -8.02 15.13
CA ALA A 94 4.93 -7.89 16.57
C ALA A 94 3.78 -8.76 17.08
N CYS A 95 2.90 -9.26 16.20
CA CYS A 95 1.83 -10.17 16.61
C CYS A 95 2.43 -11.48 17.15
N GLU A 96 2.06 -11.85 18.38
CA GLU A 96 2.65 -13.01 19.08
C GLU A 96 2.24 -14.34 18.45
N SER A 97 1.07 -14.37 17.81
CA SER A 97 0.49 -15.57 17.20
C SER A 97 -0.49 -15.22 16.09
N ASP A 98 -0.88 -16.22 15.30
CA ASP A 98 -1.96 -16.07 14.32
C ASP A 98 -3.30 -15.68 14.99
N ALA A 99 -3.52 -16.02 16.27
CA ALA A 99 -4.71 -15.59 17.00
C ALA A 99 -4.69 -14.10 17.35
N ASP A 100 -3.52 -13.54 17.67
CA ASP A 100 -3.33 -12.10 17.90
C ASP A 100 -3.50 -11.29 16.61
N LEU A 101 -2.99 -11.82 15.49
CA LEU A 101 -3.20 -11.23 14.16
C LEU A 101 -4.69 -11.08 13.80
N GLU A 102 -5.51 -12.03 14.23
CA GLU A 102 -6.95 -12.10 13.98
C GLU A 102 -7.81 -11.51 15.11
N ALA A 103 -7.18 -11.07 16.20
CA ALA A 103 -7.87 -10.45 17.31
C ALA A 103 -8.50 -9.13 16.86
N GLU A 104 -9.69 -8.86 17.40
CA GLU A 104 -10.39 -7.61 17.15
C GLU A 104 -9.66 -6.44 17.83
N ARG A 105 -9.48 -5.37 17.08
CA ARG A 105 -8.89 -4.11 17.51
C ARG A 105 -9.90 -3.00 17.25
N THR A 106 -10.25 -2.28 18.30
CA THR A 106 -11.18 -1.16 18.21
C THR A 106 -10.41 0.13 18.08
N SER A 107 -10.84 0.99 17.16
CA SER A 107 -10.30 2.34 16.98
C SER A 107 -10.40 3.17 18.27
N PRO A 108 -9.53 4.17 18.48
CA PRO A 108 -9.57 4.99 19.70
C PRO A 108 -10.89 5.72 19.94
N ASP A 109 -11.65 6.01 18.89
CA ASP A 109 -12.98 6.61 18.94
C ASP A 109 -14.12 5.61 19.20
N GLY A 110 -13.82 4.30 19.22
CA GLY A 110 -14.81 3.23 19.41
C GLY A 110 -15.69 2.94 18.19
N GLU A 111 -15.49 3.63 17.06
CA GLU A 111 -16.41 3.55 15.91
C GLU A 111 -16.17 2.35 15.00
N ARG A 112 -14.95 1.79 15.00
CA ARG A 112 -14.57 0.71 14.08
C ARG A 112 -13.86 -0.41 14.82
N THR A 113 -14.23 -1.65 14.46
CA THR A 113 -13.55 -2.85 14.88
C THR A 113 -12.94 -3.53 13.66
N LEU A 114 -11.63 -3.73 13.67
CA LEU A 114 -10.86 -4.33 12.59
C LEU A 114 -10.00 -5.48 13.11
N ARG A 115 -9.37 -6.22 12.20
CA ARG A 115 -8.39 -7.27 12.51
C ARG A 115 -7.12 -7.00 11.72
N MET A 116 -5.95 -7.12 12.34
CA MET A 116 -4.67 -6.78 11.72
C MET A 116 -4.47 -7.52 10.39
N GLY A 117 -4.63 -8.85 10.39
CA GLY A 117 -4.45 -9.67 9.19
C GLY A 117 -5.37 -9.24 8.04
N ALA A 118 -6.67 -9.17 8.29
CA ALA A 118 -7.66 -8.76 7.28
C ALA A 118 -7.41 -7.34 6.75
N THR A 119 -7.02 -6.40 7.62
CA THR A 119 -6.71 -5.03 7.23
C THR A 119 -5.47 -4.96 6.33
N VAL A 120 -4.39 -5.67 6.67
CA VAL A 120 -3.16 -5.66 5.86
C VAL A 120 -3.38 -6.30 4.49
N LEU A 121 -4.17 -7.37 4.41
CA LEU A 121 -4.56 -7.97 3.13
C LEU A 121 -5.42 -7.01 2.28
N HIS A 122 -6.32 -6.26 2.91
CA HIS A 122 -7.10 -5.23 2.22
C HIS A 122 -6.19 -4.11 1.68
N ILE A 123 -5.19 -3.67 2.46
CA ILE A 123 -4.19 -2.69 2.01
C ILE A 123 -3.41 -3.23 0.81
N ALA A 124 -2.98 -4.51 0.84
CA ALA A 124 -2.29 -5.14 -0.29
C ALA A 124 -3.15 -5.13 -1.57
N GLN A 125 -4.44 -5.43 -1.47
CA GLN A 125 -5.37 -5.33 -2.61
C GLN A 125 -5.52 -3.87 -3.10
N HIS A 126 -5.62 -2.92 -2.16
CA HIS A 126 -5.69 -1.48 -2.47
C HIS A 126 -4.46 -0.98 -3.23
N TYR A 127 -3.27 -1.48 -2.90
CA TYR A 127 -2.04 -1.20 -3.63
C TYR A 127 -2.10 -1.68 -5.07
N LEU A 128 -2.49 -2.95 -5.31
CA LEU A 128 -2.57 -3.50 -6.66
C LEU A 128 -3.63 -2.78 -7.51
N TYR A 129 -4.74 -2.37 -6.90
CA TYR A 129 -5.75 -1.54 -7.56
C TYR A 129 -5.17 -0.20 -8.02
N HIS A 130 -4.45 0.51 -7.16
CA HIS A 130 -3.86 1.80 -7.52
C HIS A 130 -2.64 1.68 -8.43
N LEU A 131 -1.89 0.58 -8.35
CA LEU A 131 -0.81 0.28 -9.27
C LEU A 131 -1.34 0.17 -10.71
N ALA A 132 -2.47 -0.49 -10.93
CA ALA A 132 -3.11 -0.57 -12.25
C ALA A 132 -3.50 0.84 -12.76
N GLN A 133 -4.09 1.68 -11.90
CA GLN A 133 -4.43 3.06 -12.26
C GLN A 133 -3.20 3.91 -12.61
N ILE A 134 -2.16 3.85 -11.77
CA ILE A 134 -0.91 4.58 -12.02
C ILE A 134 -0.26 4.08 -13.30
N SER A 135 -0.24 2.76 -13.53
CA SER A 135 0.37 2.19 -14.74
C SER A 135 -0.30 2.69 -16.01
N TYR A 136 -1.63 2.79 -16.01
CA TYR A 136 -2.38 3.40 -17.10
C TYR A 136 -2.02 4.89 -17.28
N LEU A 137 -2.07 5.69 -16.21
CA LEU A 137 -1.76 7.12 -16.27
C LEU A 137 -0.32 7.40 -16.72
N ARG A 138 0.62 6.57 -16.28
CA ARG A 138 2.03 6.72 -16.63
C ARG A 138 2.26 6.40 -18.09
N ARG A 139 1.62 5.37 -18.64
CA ARG A 139 1.66 5.07 -20.09
C ARG A 139 0.92 6.06 -20.98
N LEU A 140 0.02 6.88 -20.41
CA LEU A 140 -0.55 8.02 -21.13
C LEU A 140 0.44 9.17 -21.28
N ARG A 141 1.39 9.33 -20.35
CA ARG A 141 2.40 10.39 -20.35
C ARG A 141 3.70 9.95 -21.03
N ASP A 142 4.07 8.70 -20.82
CA ASP A 142 5.24 8.05 -21.40
C ASP A 142 4.84 6.67 -21.93
N ARG A 143 4.56 6.60 -23.23
CA ARG A 143 4.06 5.40 -23.92
C ARG A 143 4.97 4.19 -23.74
N ASP A 144 6.28 4.45 -23.71
CA ASP A 144 7.33 3.43 -23.71
C ASP A 144 7.80 3.08 -22.29
N TRP A 145 7.25 3.73 -21.26
CA TRP A 145 7.56 3.42 -19.88
C TRP A 145 7.30 1.93 -19.57
N PRO A 146 8.30 1.19 -19.05
CA PRO A 146 8.17 -0.23 -18.74
C PRO A 146 7.36 -0.40 -17.44
N ALA A 147 6.06 -0.61 -17.58
CA ALA A 147 5.20 -0.92 -16.44
C ALA A 147 5.62 -2.23 -15.76
N PRO A 148 5.53 -2.33 -14.42
CA PRO A 148 5.94 -3.52 -13.64
C PRO A 148 4.88 -4.63 -13.73
N LEU A 149 4.62 -5.13 -14.94
CA LEU A 149 3.58 -6.14 -15.20
C LEU A 149 3.94 -7.48 -14.58
N ASP A 150 5.20 -7.92 -14.73
CA ASP A 150 5.68 -9.19 -14.17
C ASP A 150 5.57 -9.20 -12.64
N GLU A 151 5.92 -8.10 -11.98
CA GLU A 151 5.77 -7.98 -10.53
C GLU A 151 4.30 -7.93 -10.09
N TRP A 152 3.43 -7.27 -10.87
CA TRP A 152 1.99 -7.26 -10.60
C TRP A 152 1.39 -8.67 -10.73
N GLU A 153 1.72 -9.39 -11.81
CA GLU A 153 1.27 -10.77 -12.04
C GLU A 153 1.76 -11.71 -10.92
N THR A 154 3.05 -11.58 -10.55
CA THR A 154 3.63 -12.33 -9.43
C THR A 154 2.86 -12.08 -8.14
N ALA A 155 2.54 -10.83 -7.82
CA ALA A 155 1.79 -10.50 -6.61
C ALA A 155 0.36 -11.08 -6.65
N THR A 156 -0.30 -11.07 -7.80
CA THR A 156 -1.63 -11.68 -7.95
C THR A 156 -1.63 -13.20 -7.82
N HIS A 157 -0.63 -13.89 -8.37
CA HIS A 157 -0.50 -15.34 -8.21
C HIS A 157 -0.21 -15.74 -6.76
N ILE A 158 0.64 -14.99 -6.03
CA ILE A 158 0.86 -15.22 -4.60
C ILE A 158 -0.46 -15.11 -3.83
N ILE A 159 -1.29 -14.12 -4.14
CA ILE A 159 -2.61 -13.98 -3.51
C ILE A 159 -3.50 -15.18 -3.84
N GLU A 160 -3.57 -15.60 -5.11
CA GLU A 160 -4.35 -16.75 -5.55
C GLU A 160 -3.93 -18.04 -4.83
N ASP A 161 -2.63 -18.36 -4.85
CA ASP A 161 -2.07 -19.56 -4.23
C ASP A 161 -2.43 -19.61 -2.73
N ARG A 162 -2.33 -18.49 -2.02
CA ARG A 162 -2.63 -18.43 -0.58
C ARG A 162 -4.12 -18.44 -0.25
N ILE A 163 -5.00 -18.10 -1.19
CA ILE A 163 -6.46 -18.22 -1.00
C ILE A 163 -6.91 -19.67 -1.15
N LEU A 164 -6.22 -20.46 -1.99
CA LEU A 164 -6.57 -21.85 -2.28
C LEU A 164 -6.00 -22.86 -1.26
N GLU A 165 -5.10 -22.43 -0.36
CA GLU A 165 -4.49 -23.22 0.73
C GLU A 165 -5.22 -23.16 2.08
#